data_AF-A0A932ENP9-F1
#
_entry.id   AF-A0A932ENP9-F1
#
_cell.length_a   1.000
_cell.length_b   1.000
_cell.length_c   1.000
_cell.angle_alpha   90.00
_cell.angle_beta   90.00
_cell.angle_gamma   90.00
#
_symmetry.space_group_name_H-M   'P 1'
#
loop_
_entity.id
_entity.type
_entity.pdbx_description
1 polymer ?
#
loop_
_entity_poly.entity_id
_entity_poly.type
_entity_poly.pdbx_seq_one_letter_code
_entity_poly.pdbx_strand_id
1 'polypeptide(L)' 'MLTVRLTPELEKRLARLSKRTGRAKAYYVKRALAEFLDEQEDYAIAMSRLEDELPSIPLKEVVKRLGLDRTS' A
#
# COMPACT_ATOMS: atom_id res chain seq x y z
N MET A 1 10.76 20.76 5.34
CA MET A 1 10.91 19.78 6.45
C MET A 1 9.54 19.61 7.07
N LEU A 2 9.02 18.37 7.18
CA LEU A 2 7.72 18.09 7.75
C LEU A 2 7.87 17.69 9.23
N THR A 3 7.19 18.40 10.12
CA THR A 3 7.14 18.07 11.55
C THR A 3 5.75 17.56 11.90
N VAL A 4 5.68 16.33 12.40
CA VAL A 4 4.41 15.68 12.78
C VAL A 4 4.45 15.36 14.26
N ARG A 5 3.35 15.64 14.96
CA ARG A 5 3.17 15.22 16.35
C ARG A 5 2.62 13.80 16.35
N LEU A 6 3.32 12.90 17.04
CA LEU A 6 2.87 11.53 17.22
C LEU A 6 2.25 11.38 18.61
N THR A 7 1.31 10.44 18.73
CA THR A 7 0.81 10.05 20.05
C THR A 7 1.93 9.35 20.83
N PRO A 8 1.93 9.43 22.18
CA PRO A 8 2.95 8.77 23.01
C PRO A 8 3.07 7.26 22.72
N GLU A 9 1.96 6.61 22.38
CA GLU A 9 1.94 5.20 22.02
C GLU A 9 2.71 4.91 20.73
N LEU A 10 2.46 5.69 19.67
CA LEU A 10 3.16 5.54 18.39
C LEU A 10 4.65 5.83 18.53
N GLU A 11 5.03 6.85 19.28
CA GLU A 11 6.44 7.12 19.56
C GLU A 11 7.12 5.95 20.26
N LYS A 12 6.46 5.34 21.24
CA LYS A 12 6.97 4.18 21.97
C LYS A 12 7.11 2.97 21.03
N ARG A 13 6.15 2.73 20.14
CA ARG A 13 6.20 1.67 19.11
C ARG A 13 7.38 1.89 18.15
N LEU A 14 7.52 3.11 17.60
CA LEU A 14 8.63 3.50 16.72
C LEU A 14 9.99 3.36 17.40
N ALA A 15 10.10 3.76 18.66
CA ALA A 15 11.33 3.61 19.44
C ALA A 15 11.72 2.14 19.64
N ARG A 16 10.75 1.26 19.95
CA ARG A 16 10.99 -0.19 20.06
C ARG A 16 11.43 -0.79 18.73
N LEU A 17 10.76 -0.44 17.64
CA LEU A 17 11.08 -0.94 16.30
C LEU A 17 12.48 -0.51 15.86
N SER A 18 12.81 0.76 16.08
CA SER A 18 14.14 1.32 15.81
C SER A 18 15.24 0.60 16.58
N LYS A 19 15.06 0.40 17.91
CA LYS A 19 16.02 -0.33 18.75
C LYS A 19 16.22 -1.78 18.30
N ARG A 20 15.14 -2.47 17.93
CA ARG A 20 15.19 -3.90 17.53
C ARG A 20 15.91 -4.14 16.21
N THR A 21 15.94 -3.15 15.33
CA THR A 21 16.37 -3.30 13.93
C THR A 21 17.64 -2.51 13.60
N GLY A 22 18.08 -1.63 14.50
CA GLY A 22 19.20 -0.71 14.29
C GLY A 22 18.91 0.41 13.29
N ARG A 23 17.68 0.54 12.78
CA ARG A 23 17.30 1.60 11.83
C ARG A 23 16.76 2.82 12.57
N ALA A 24 17.06 4.01 12.05
CA ALA A 24 16.54 5.26 12.62
C ALA A 24 15.01 5.33 12.50
N LYS A 25 14.33 5.97 13.47
CA LYS A 25 12.88 6.20 13.43
C LYS A 25 12.41 6.83 12.10
N ALA A 26 13.19 7.80 11.60
CA ALA A 26 12.89 8.48 10.34
C ALA A 26 12.84 7.55 9.13
N TYR A 27 13.58 6.43 9.12
CA TYR A 27 13.49 5.44 8.06
C TYR A 27 12.08 4.84 7.98
N TYR A 28 11.51 4.44 9.12
CA TYR A 28 10.17 3.87 9.18
C TYR A 28 9.08 4.88 8.85
N VAL A 29 9.22 6.12 9.32
CA VAL A 29 8.24 7.18 9.00
C VAL A 29 8.22 7.46 7.51
N LYS A 30 9.40 7.58 6.87
CA LYS A 30 9.49 7.78 5.42
C LYS A 30 8.90 6.60 4.64
N ARG A 31 9.19 5.38 5.07
CA ARG A 31 8.69 4.17 4.41
C ARG A 31 7.17 4.06 4.52
N ALA A 32 6.62 4.27 5.72
CA ALA A 32 5.18 4.22 5.93
C ALA A 32 4.44 5.32 5.15
N LEU A 33 5.04 6.52 5.02
CA LEU A 33 4.45 7.58 4.20
C LEU A 33 4.48 7.23 2.71
N ALA A 34 5.58 6.67 2.21
CA ALA A 34 5.66 6.23 0.81
C ALA A 34 4.64 5.11 0.52
N GLU A 35 4.62 4.05 1.34
CA GLU A 35 3.66 2.95 1.22
C GLU A 35 2.21 3.46 1.26
N PHE A 36 1.90 4.39 2.17
CA PHE A 36 0.57 4.99 2.23
C PHE A 36 0.22 5.78 0.96
N LEU A 37 1.16 6.57 0.42
CA LEU A 37 0.90 7.34 -0.80
C LEU A 37 0.69 6.41 -2.00
N ASP A 38 1.50 5.38 -2.15
CA ASP A 38 1.35 4.38 -3.22
C ASP A 38 -0.04 3.72 -3.15
N GLU A 39 -0.48 3.30 -1.96
CA GLU A 39 -1.83 2.75 -1.74
C GLU A 39 -2.95 3.74 -2.07
N GLN A 40 -2.80 5.01 -1.70
CA GLN A 40 -3.80 6.04 -1.96
C GLN A 40 -3.90 6.38 -3.46
N GLU A 41 -2.79 6.38 -4.18
CA GLU A 41 -2.75 6.59 -5.63
C GLU A 41 -3.40 5.41 -6.37
N ASP A 42 -3.06 4.17 -6.00
CA ASP A 42 -3.69 2.96 -6.55
C ASP A 42 -5.19 2.93 -6.28
N TYR A 43 -5.61 3.29 -5.06
CA TYR A 43 -7.02 3.39 -4.69
C TYR A 43 -7.76 4.43 -5.56
N ALA A 44 -7.16 5.61 -5.76
CA ALA A 44 -7.76 6.66 -6.57
C ALA A 44 -7.94 6.20 -8.04
N ILE A 45 -6.95 5.51 -8.61
CA ILE A 45 -7.04 4.94 -9.96
C ILE A 45 -8.16 3.88 -10.02
N ALA A 46 -8.25 3.00 -9.02
CA ALA A 46 -9.29 1.97 -8.96
C ALA A 46 -10.69 2.58 -8.89
N MET A 47 -10.87 3.63 -8.07
CA MET A 47 -12.14 4.35 -7.96
C MET A 47 -12.52 5.04 -9.26
N SER A 48 -11.58 5.74 -9.91
CA SER A 48 -11.84 6.37 -11.21
C SER A 48 -12.30 5.36 -12.26
N ARG A 49 -11.70 4.17 -12.31
CA ARG A 49 -12.13 3.11 -13.23
C ARG A 49 -13.52 2.56 -12.93
N LEU A 50 -13.94 2.58 -11.68
CA LEU A 50 -15.29 2.18 -11.28
C LEU A 50 -16.32 3.23 -11.73
N GLU A 51 -15.98 4.51 -11.61
CA GLU A 51 -16.82 5.62 -12.09
C GLU A 51 -16.96 5.63 -13.62
N ASP A 52 -15.95 5.17 -14.35
CA ASP A 52 -15.98 5.09 -15.82
C ASP A 52 -16.94 3.98 -16.37
N GLU A 53 -17.63 3.22 -15.50
CA GLU A 53 -18.59 2.16 -15.84
C GLU A 53 -18.12 1.19 -16.94
N LEU A 54 -16.84 0.86 -16.95
CA LEU A 54 -16.24 0.02 -17.99
C LEU A 54 -16.89 -1.37 -18.04
N PRO A 55 -17.04 -1.97 -19.24
CA PRO A 55 -17.65 -3.28 -19.38
C PRO A 55 -16.86 -4.35 -18.61
N SER A 56 -17.58 -5.20 -17.89
CA SER A 56 -16.96 -6.32 -17.16
C SER A 56 -16.40 -7.36 -18.13
N ILE A 57 -15.27 -7.96 -17.75
CA ILE A 57 -14.66 -9.08 -18.47
C ILE A 57 -15.04 -10.37 -17.74
N PRO A 58 -15.61 -11.39 -18.41
CA PRO A 58 -15.91 -12.67 -17.78
C PRO A 58 -14.66 -13.32 -17.17
N LEU A 59 -14.79 -13.92 -15.98
CA LEU A 59 -13.66 -14.53 -15.25
C LEU A 59 -12.89 -15.54 -16.12
N LYS A 60 -13.60 -16.36 -16.90
CA LYS A 60 -12.99 -17.34 -17.83
C LYS A 60 -12.02 -16.69 -18.82
N GLU A 61 -12.37 -15.49 -19.31
CA GLU A 61 -11.55 -14.75 -20.25
C GLU A 61 -10.32 -14.12 -19.56
N VAL A 62 -10.49 -13.57 -18.35
CA VAL A 62 -9.38 -13.04 -17.54
C VAL A 62 -8.36 -14.14 -17.23
N VAL A 63 -8.82 -15.31 -16.76
CA VAL A 63 -7.98 -16.47 -16.45
C VAL A 63 -7.15 -16.90 -17.66
N LYS A 64 -7.77 -16.97 -18.85
CA LYS A 64 -7.08 -17.28 -20.10
C LYS A 64 -6.05 -16.21 -20.48
N ARG A 65 -6.39 -14.93 -20.37
CA ARG A 65 -5.48 -13.80 -20.69
C ARG A 65 -4.25 -13.77 -19.79
N LEU A 66 -4.39 -14.15 -18.51
CA LEU A 66 -3.30 -14.18 -17.54
C LEU A 66 -2.51 -15.51 -17.55
N GLY A 67 -2.90 -16.49 -18.37
CA GLY A 67 -2.25 -17.81 -18.42
C GLY A 67 -2.42 -18.63 -17.14
N LEU A 68 -3.51 -18.37 -16.39
CA LEU A 68 -3.83 -19.04 -15.12
C LEU A 68 -4.75 -20.27 -15.32
N ASP A 69 -5.02 -20.65 -16.56
CA ASP A 69 -5.82 -21.82 -16.95
C ASP A 69 -5.06 -23.15 -16.81
N ARG A 70 -3.77 -23.09 -16.45
CA ARG A 70 -2.91 -24.26 -16.23
C ARG A 70 -3.01 -24.76 -14.80
N THR A 71 -4.02 -25.57 -14.51
CA THR A 71 -3.92 -26.61 -13.49
C THR A 71 -3.17 -27.80 -14.11
N SER A 72 -2.07 -28.19 -13.48
CA SER A 72 -1.57 -29.56 -13.55
C SER A 72 -2.56 -30.53 -12.89
#